data_AF-A0A6P4AH56-F1
#
_entry.id   AF-A0A6P4AH56-F1
#
_cell.length_a   1.000
_cell.length_b   1.000
_cell.length_c   1.000
_cell.angle_alpha   90.00
_cell.angle_beta   90.00
_cell.angle_gamma   90.00
#
_symmetry.space_group_name_H-M   'P 1'
#
loop_
_entity.id
_entity.type
_entity.pdbx_description
1 polymer ?
#
loop_
_entity_poly.entity_id
_entity_poly.type
_entity_poly.pdbx_seq_one_letter_code
_entity_poly.pdbx_strand_id
1 'polypeptide(L)'
;MSPEYAEHGLYPIKSDVFSFGVILLEIVSGRKNATFDVPNRSLNLLGYAWDTWNGRRCMELMDPSMDASCSVDYILLCIQVGLLCVQESADRPTMSDVVSMFSNERMSLPKPKQPACYTVLNDGLIS
;
A
#
# COMPACT_ATOMS: atom_id res chain seq x y z
N MET A 1 2.66 -9.81 4.46
CA MET A 1 3.93 -10.28 3.88
C MET A 1 3.81 -10.23 2.37
N SER A 2 4.92 -10.13 1.63
CA SER A 2 4.85 -10.20 0.17
C SER A 2 4.39 -11.60 -0.28
N PRO A 3 3.63 -11.71 -1.40
CA PRO A 3 3.13 -13.01 -1.86
C PRO A 3 4.25 -14.00 -2.14
N GLU A 4 5.34 -13.57 -2.79
CA GLU A 4 6.45 -14.45 -3.13
C GLU A 4 7.23 -14.95 -1.90
N TYR A 5 7.26 -14.17 -0.82
CA TYR A 5 7.82 -14.63 0.46
C TYR A 5 6.94 -15.71 1.08
N ALA A 6 5.62 -15.49 1.10
CA ALA A 6 4.66 -16.43 1.69
C ALA A 6 4.57 -17.74 0.90
N GLU A 7 4.65 -17.67 -0.43
CA GLU A 7 4.48 -18.81 -1.32
C GLU A 7 5.77 -19.61 -1.54
N HIS A 8 6.91 -18.94 -1.75
CA HIS A 8 8.15 -19.60 -2.17
C HIS A 8 9.24 -19.59 -1.10
N GLY A 9 9.05 -18.93 0.05
CA GLY A 9 10.07 -18.76 1.08
C GLY A 9 11.31 -18.00 0.63
N LEU A 10 11.22 -17.31 -0.52
CA LEU A 10 12.32 -16.54 -1.08
C LEU A 10 12.43 -15.20 -0.35
N TYR A 11 13.67 -14.77 -0.08
CA TYR A 11 14.00 -13.49 0.57
C TYR A 11 14.58 -12.47 -0.45
N PRO A 12 13.87 -12.11 -1.54
CA PRO A 12 14.36 -11.10 -2.47
C PRO A 12 14.26 -9.71 -1.84
N ILE A 13 15.17 -8.81 -2.22
CA ILE A 13 15.18 -7.38 -1.82
C ILE A 13 13.82 -6.70 -2.07
N LYS A 14 13.05 -7.18 -3.05
CA LYS A 14 11.70 -6.66 -3.36
C LYS A 14 10.62 -7.03 -2.33
N SER A 15 10.86 -8.01 -1.46
CA SER A 15 9.99 -8.30 -0.31
C SER A 15 10.06 -7.21 0.76
N ASP A 16 11.25 -6.61 0.95
CA ASP A 16 11.42 -5.48 1.86
C ASP A 16 10.70 -4.24 1.32
N VAL A 17 10.77 -4.00 0.01
CA VAL A 17 10.00 -2.92 -0.66
C VAL A 17 8.50 -3.10 -0.44
N PHE A 18 8.00 -4.32 -0.63
CA PHE A 18 6.58 -4.61 -0.37
C PHE A 18 6.20 -4.34 1.08
N SER A 19 7.02 -4.83 2.02
CA SER A 19 6.76 -4.65 3.45
C SER A 19 6.80 -3.17 3.85
N PHE A 20 7.74 -2.40 3.30
CA PHE A 20 7.76 -0.94 3.44
C PHE A 20 6.47 -0.31 2.92
N GLY A 21 5.98 -0.71 1.74
CA GLY A 21 4.72 -0.24 1.18
C GLY A 21 3.52 -0.51 2.07
N VAL A 22 3.44 -1.70 2.68
CA VAL A 22 2.40 -2.03 3.66
C VAL A 22 2.48 -1.11 4.87
N ILE A 23 3.66 -0.96 5.49
CA ILE A 23 3.85 -0.09 6.67
C ILE A 23 3.49 1.36 6.36
N LEU A 24 3.88 1.86 5.18
CA LEU A 24 3.57 3.23 4.77
C LEU A 24 2.04 3.45 4.69
N LEU A 25 1.30 2.50 4.12
CA LEU A 25 -0.16 2.55 4.07
C LEU A 25 -0.81 2.37 5.45
N GLU A 26 -0.22 1.57 6.34
CA GLU A 26 -0.67 1.45 7.74
C GLU A 26 -0.49 2.76 8.50
N ILE A 27 0.64 3.46 8.30
CA ILE A 27 0.91 4.77 8.92
C ILE A 27 -0.11 5.80 8.44
N VAL A 28 -0.34 5.89 7.12
CA VAL A 28 -1.30 6.86 6.57
C VAL A 28 -2.72 6.58 7.05
N SER A 29 -3.07 5.30 7.24
CA SER A 29 -4.44 4.92 7.62
C SER A 29 -4.70 4.81 9.11
N GLY A 30 -3.66 4.74 9.94
CA GLY A 30 -3.77 4.45 11.37
C GLY A 30 -4.31 3.04 11.66
N ARG A 31 -4.37 2.16 10.65
CA ARG A 31 -5.00 0.84 10.74
C ARG A 31 -4.00 -0.23 10.35
N LYS A 32 -3.97 -1.32 11.12
CA LYS A 32 -3.15 -2.49 10.79
C LYS A 32 -3.81 -3.29 9.68
N ASN A 33 -3.04 -3.73 8.70
CA ASN A 33 -3.51 -4.56 7.59
C ASN A 33 -4.10 -5.89 8.08
N ALA A 34 -3.53 -6.47 9.16
CA ALA A 34 -3.98 -7.75 9.72
C ALA A 34 -5.34 -7.69 10.44
N THR A 35 -5.77 -6.51 10.88
CA THR A 35 -7.06 -6.30 11.57
C THR A 35 -7.96 -5.36 10.76
N PHE A 36 -7.67 -5.20 9.48
CA PHE A 36 -8.39 -4.27 8.63
C PHE A 36 -9.74 -4.86 8.25
N ASP A 37 -10.80 -4.32 8.85
CA ASP A 37 -12.18 -4.67 8.54
C ASP A 37 -12.87 -3.43 7.98
N VAL A 38 -13.28 -3.50 6.72
CA VAL A 38 -14.18 -2.49 6.14
C VAL A 38 -15.58 -3.07 6.22
N PRO A 39 -16.50 -2.40 6.92
CA PRO A 39 -17.89 -2.82 6.90
C PRO A 39 -18.36 -2.96 5.46
N ASN A 40 -18.83 -4.16 5.11
CA ASN A 40 -19.43 -4.48 3.81
C ASN A 40 -18.46 -4.69 2.62
N ARG A 41 -17.14 -4.88 2.84
CA ARG A 41 -16.19 -5.26 1.76
C ARG A 41 -15.15 -6.26 2.26
N SER A 42 -14.98 -7.36 1.53
CA SER A 42 -13.94 -8.39 1.73
C SER A 42 -12.56 -7.97 1.23
N LEU A 43 -12.16 -6.71 1.50
CA LEU A 43 -10.88 -6.13 1.10
C LEU A 43 -9.98 -5.97 2.32
N ASN A 44 -8.70 -6.34 2.16
CA ASN A 44 -7.67 -5.96 3.12
C ASN A 44 -7.27 -4.47 2.94
N LEU A 45 -6.34 -3.96 3.75
CA LEU A 45 -5.93 -2.55 3.69
C LEU A 45 -5.42 -2.16 2.29
N LEU A 46 -4.67 -3.05 1.63
CA LEU A 46 -4.13 -2.80 0.30
C LEU A 46 -5.23 -2.71 -0.76
N GLY A 47 -6.22 -3.60 -0.68
CA GLY A 47 -7.40 -3.56 -1.55
C GLY A 47 -8.21 -2.27 -1.35
N TYR A 48 -8.39 -1.82 -0.11
CA TYR A 48 -9.08 -0.57 0.18
C TYR A 48 -8.30 0.67 -0.27
N ALA A 49 -6.97 0.70 -0.05
CA ALA A 49 -6.10 1.75 -0.55
C ALA A 49 -6.14 1.84 -2.09
N TRP A 50 -6.18 0.69 -2.78
CA TRP A 50 -6.32 0.62 -4.23
C TRP A 50 -7.68 1.10 -4.73
N ASP A 51 -8.78 0.71 -4.08
CA ASP A 51 -10.13 1.15 -4.45
C ASP A 51 -10.29 2.67 -4.26
N THR A 52 -9.84 3.20 -3.13
CA THR A 52 -9.89 4.64 -2.84
C THR A 52 -9.02 5.43 -3.81
N TRP A 53 -7.85 4.92 -4.18
CA TRP A 53 -6.98 5.52 -5.20
C TRP A 53 -7.66 5.64 -6.57
N ASN A 54 -8.23 4.54 -7.07
CA ASN A 54 -8.94 4.56 -8.36
C ASN A 54 -10.22 5.40 -8.32
N GLY A 55 -10.88 5.44 -7.16
CA GLY A 55 -12.06 6.25 -6.92
C GLY A 55 -11.79 7.75 -6.75
N ARG A 56 -10.51 8.18 -6.68
CA ARG A 56 -10.10 9.54 -6.28
C ARG A 56 -10.63 9.94 -4.89
N ARG A 57 -10.72 8.96 -3.99
CA ARG A 57 -11.19 9.09 -2.60
C ARG A 57 -10.10 8.77 -1.58
N CYS A 58 -8.83 9.03 -1.93
CA CYS A 58 -7.67 8.73 -1.07
C CYS A 58 -7.77 9.34 0.34
N MET A 59 -8.51 10.45 0.50
CA MET A 59 -8.75 11.06 1.80
C MET A 59 -9.55 10.17 2.76
N GLU A 60 -10.36 9.23 2.25
CA GLU A 60 -11.06 8.25 3.08
C GLU A 60 -10.11 7.25 3.75
N LEU A 61 -8.89 7.10 3.19
CA LEU A 61 -7.85 6.24 3.75
C LEU A 61 -7.17 6.88 4.96
N MET A 62 -7.15 8.22 5.06
CA MET A 62 -6.38 8.98 6.04
C MET A 62 -6.87 8.72 7.47
N ASP A 63 -5.92 8.54 8.40
CA ASP A 63 -6.22 8.44 9.83
C ASP A 63 -6.90 9.74 10.32
N PRO A 64 -8.10 9.67 10.91
CA PRO A 64 -8.80 10.84 11.45
C PRO A 64 -8.03 11.59 12.55
N SER A 65 -7.04 10.95 13.18
CA SER A 65 -6.19 11.55 14.21
C SER A 65 -5.02 12.37 13.65
N MET A 66 -4.77 12.32 12.33
CA MET A 66 -3.75 13.16 11.70
C MET A 66 -4.14 14.64 11.77
N ASP A 67 -3.16 15.46 12.16
CA ASP A 67 -3.34 16.91 12.30
C ASP A 67 -3.69 17.56 10.96
N ALA A 68 -4.53 18.59 11.00
CA ALA A 68 -4.89 19.42 9.86
C ALA A 68 -3.69 20.21 9.29
N SER A 69 -2.57 20.26 10.02
CA SER A 69 -1.30 20.81 9.54
C SER A 69 -0.59 19.92 8.52
N CYS A 70 -1.01 18.66 8.36
CA CYS A 70 -0.37 17.72 7.45
C CYS A 70 -0.62 18.09 5.99
N SER A 71 0.44 18.15 5.19
CA SER A 71 0.32 18.47 3.76
C SER A 71 -0.39 17.35 3.02
N VAL A 72 -1.60 17.65 2.52
CA VAL A 72 -2.42 16.71 1.74
C VAL A 72 -1.64 16.16 0.54
N ASP A 73 -0.82 16.99 -0.11
CA ASP A 73 0.01 16.56 -1.24
C ASP A 73 1.05 15.50 -0.81
N TYR A 74 1.66 15.66 0.37
CA TYR A 74 2.56 14.65 0.93
C TYR A 74 1.83 13.36 1.28
N ILE A 75 0.61 13.44 1.79
CA ILE A 75 -0.19 12.24 2.09
C ILE A 75 -0.54 11.51 0.80
N LEU A 76 -0.98 12.22 -0.23
CA LEU A 76 -1.25 11.64 -1.55
C LEU A 76 0.01 11.00 -2.15
N LEU A 77 1.17 11.63 -1.98
CA LEU A 77 2.47 11.08 -2.38
C LEU A 77 2.77 9.78 -1.62
N CYS A 78 2.61 9.76 -0.29
CA CYS A 78 2.79 8.56 0.53
C CYS A 78 1.88 7.42 0.07
N ILE A 79 0.61 7.71 -0.23
CA ILE A 79 -0.35 6.70 -0.73
C ILE A 79 0.11 6.18 -2.10
N GLN A 80 0.51 7.07 -3.02
CA GLN A 80 0.96 6.67 -4.35
C GLN A 80 2.20 5.78 -4.28
N VAL A 81 3.21 6.18 -3.50
CA VAL A 81 4.45 5.42 -3.29
C VAL A 81 4.15 4.10 -2.60
N GLY A 82 3.29 4.09 -1.58
CA GLY A 82 2.84 2.88 -0.90
C GLY A 82 2.21 1.88 -1.87
N LEU A 83 1.31 2.36 -2.74
CA LEU A 83 0.68 1.54 -3.77
C LEU A 83 1.68 1.00 -4.79
N LEU A 84 2.66 1.80 -5.24
CA LEU A 84 3.73 1.33 -6.13
C LEU A 84 4.58 0.23 -5.48
N CYS A 85 4.81 0.31 -4.17
CA CYS A 85 5.60 -0.66 -3.42
C CYS A 85 4.89 -2.01 -3.24
N VAL A 86 3.54 -2.05 -3.24
CA VAL A 86 2.76 -3.28 -3.00
C VAL A 86 2.24 -3.97 -4.27
N GLN A 87 2.71 -3.55 -5.45
CA GLN A 87 2.37 -4.18 -6.73
C GLN A 87 3.01 -5.56 -6.88
N GLU A 88 2.82 -6.21 -8.02
CA GLU A 88 3.57 -7.39 -8.42
C GLU A 88 5.09 -7.14 -8.39
N SER A 89 5.86 -8.16 -8.01
CA SER A 89 7.32 -8.02 -7.79
C SER A 89 8.04 -7.39 -8.99
N ALA A 90 7.65 -7.72 -10.22
CA ALA A 90 8.24 -7.13 -11.43
C ALA A 90 8.05 -5.60 -11.51
N ASP A 91 6.93 -5.09 -11.02
CA ASP A 91 6.52 -3.68 -11.12
C ASP A 91 6.91 -2.83 -9.91
N ARG A 92 7.36 -3.44 -8.80
CA ARG A 92 7.80 -2.71 -7.62
C ARG A 92 9.06 -1.89 -7.91
N PRO A 93 9.15 -0.64 -7.40
CA PRO A 93 10.36 0.16 -7.45
C PRO A 93 11.49 -0.47 -6.61
N THR A 94 12.70 0.05 -6.77
CA THR A 94 13.78 -0.20 -5.80
C THR A 94 13.67 0.76 -4.61
N MET A 95 14.32 0.46 -3.49
CA MET A 95 14.38 1.41 -2.36
C MET A 95 15.05 2.73 -2.73
N SER A 96 16.03 2.71 -3.65
CA SER A 96 16.66 3.93 -4.17
C SER A 96 15.66 4.79 -4.93
N ASP A 97 14.78 4.16 -5.73
CA ASP A 97 13.70 4.88 -6.41
C ASP A 97 12.76 5.49 -5.37
N VAL A 98 12.32 4.73 -4.36
CA VAL A 98 11.45 5.22 -3.27
C VAL A 98 12.04 6.46 -2.60
N VAL A 99 13.32 6.44 -2.24
CA VAL A 99 14.00 7.61 -1.65
C VAL A 99 13.99 8.81 -2.61
N SER A 100 14.22 8.56 -3.91
CA SER A 100 14.20 9.63 -4.91
C SER A 100 12.80 10.24 -5.10
N MET A 101 11.74 9.43 -4.98
CA MET A 101 10.34 9.88 -5.08
C MET A 101 9.98 10.85 -3.95
N PHE A 102 10.47 10.61 -2.74
CA PHE A 102 10.26 11.52 -1.60
C PHE A 102 11.18 12.74 -1.64
N SER A 103 12.37 12.62 -2.23
CA SER A 103 13.36 13.71 -2.27
C SER A 103 13.05 14.75 -3.35
N ASN A 104 12.17 14.43 -4.30
CA ASN A 104 11.99 15.21 -5.51
C ASN A 104 10.51 15.50 -5.76
N GLU A 105 9.99 16.54 -5.08
CA GLU A 105 8.56 16.94 -5.08
C GLU A 105 7.98 17.23 -6.48
N ARG A 106 8.83 17.41 -7.51
CA ARG A 106 8.42 17.68 -8.89
C ARG A 106 8.46 16.44 -9.80
N MET A 107 8.80 15.27 -9.28
CA MET A 107 8.86 14.05 -10.07
C MET A 107 7.45 13.56 -10.39
N SER A 108 7.13 13.43 -11.68
CA SER A 108 5.89 12.77 -12.10
C SER A 108 6.02 11.26 -11.85
N LEU A 109 5.32 10.76 -10.83
CA LEU A 109 5.31 9.35 -10.51
C LEU A 109 4.40 8.54 -11.46
N PRO A 110 4.75 7.28 -11.75
CA PRO A 110 3.87 6.39 -12.50
C PRO A 110 2.56 6.17 -11.74
N LYS A 111 1.48 5.91 -12.49
CA LYS A 111 0.22 5.48 -11.90
C LYS A 111 0.39 4.08 -11.31
N PRO A 112 0.00 3.85 -10.05
CA PRO A 112 0.01 2.51 -9.49
C PRO A 112 -0.90 1.56 -10.27
N LYS A 113 -0.51 0.30 -10.30
CA LYS A 113 -1.25 -0.87 -10.75
C LYS A 113 -1.87 -1.57 -9.53
N GLN A 114 -2.70 -2.58 -9.80
CA GLN A 114 -3.34 -3.37 -8.76
C GLN A 114 -2.30 -4.01 -7.81
N PRO A 115 -2.49 -3.96 -6.49
CA PRO A 115 -1.64 -4.63 -5.52
C PRO A 115 -1.62 -6.15 -5.72
N ALA A 116 -0.49 -6.78 -5.40
CA ALA A 116 -0.32 -8.23 -5.51
C ALA A 116 -1.17 -9.02 -4.51
N CYS A 117 -1.65 -8.39 -3.44
CA CYS A 117 -2.46 -9.02 -2.40
C CYS A 117 -3.65 -8.11 -2.02
N TYR A 118 -4.79 -8.24 -2.71
CA TYR A 118 -5.89 -7.28 -2.65
C TYR A 118 -7.17 -7.79 -1.95
N THR A 119 -7.24 -9.07 -1.59
CA THR A 119 -8.39 -9.71 -0.91
C THR A 119 -8.04 -10.16 0.51
N VAL A 120 -9.06 -10.29 1.36
CA VAL A 120 -8.96 -11.02 2.63
C VAL A 120 -8.83 -12.51 2.29
N LEU A 121 -7.73 -13.15 2.70
CA LEU A 121 -7.69 -14.60 2.83
C LEU A 121 -8.62 -14.95 3.99
N ASN A 122 -9.84 -15.41 3.68
CA ASN A 122 -10.56 -16.24 4.64
C ASN A 122 -9.68 -17.47 4.88
N ASP A 123 -8.99 -17.51 6.01
CA ASP A 123 -8.49 -18.77 6.53
C ASP A 123 -9.71 -19.67 6.80
N GLY A 124 -9.97 -20.59 5.87
CA GLY A 124 -10.97 -21.63 6.01
C GLY A 124 -11.97 -21.70 4.86
N LEU A 125 -11.62 -22.44 3.81
CA LEU A 125 -12.35 -23.66 3.43
C LEU A 125 -11.59 -24.38 2.31
N ILE A 126 -10.89 -25.44 2.71
CA ILE A 126 -10.80 -26.64 1.90
C ILE A 126 -12.18 -27.30 1.98
N SER A 127 -12.90 -27.35 0.86
CA SER A 127 -13.74 -28.49 0.44
C SER A 127 -14.10 -28.32 -1.03
#